data_AF-A0AAE3MMP8-F1
#
_entry.id   AF-A0AAE3MMP8-F1
#
_cell.length_a   1.000
_cell.length_b   1.000
_cell.length_c   1.000
_cell.angle_alpha   90.00
_cell.angle_beta   90.00
_cell.angle_gamma   90.00
#
_symmetry.space_group_name_H-M   'P 1'
#
loop_
_entity.id
_entity.type
_entity.pdbx_description
1 polymer ?
#
loop_
_entity_poly.entity_id
_entity_poly.type
_entity_poly.pdbx_seq_one_letter_code
_entity_poly.pdbx_strand_id
1 'polypeptide(L)' 'MKIKPPFYLLLIILGGILIGFGGKFMRNEYAMILGIVLLMFGIYKTSTSWSKGEDKKEE' A
#
# COMPACT_ATOMS: atom_id res chain seq x y z
N MET A 1 -1.32 -12.06 -14.72
CA MET A 1 -1.73 -10.67 -15.06
C MET A 1 -0.64 -9.70 -14.60
N LYS A 2 -0.09 -8.85 -15.48
CA LYS A 2 0.90 -7.82 -15.11
C LYS A 2 0.21 -6.79 -14.20
N ILE A 3 0.42 -6.89 -12.88
CA ILE A 3 -0.12 -5.92 -11.92
C ILE A 3 0.57 -4.59 -12.20
N LYS A 4 -0.21 -3.59 -12.62
CA LYS A 4 0.32 -2.29 -13.04
C LYS A 4 0.82 -1.54 -11.79
N PRO A 5 2.01 -0.89 -11.83
CA PRO A 5 2.54 -0.07 -10.74
C PRO A 5 1.54 0.88 -10.04
N PRO A 6 0.59 1.55 -10.73
CA PRO A 6 -0.39 2.42 -10.06
C PRO A 6 -1.30 1.73 -9.05
N PHE A 7 -1.46 0.40 -9.13
CA PHE A 7 -2.31 -0.33 -8.19
C PHE A 7 -1.75 -0.29 -6.75
N TYR A 8 -0.43 -0.32 -6.60
CA TYR A 8 0.21 -0.28 -5.29
C TYR A 8 0.20 1.12 -4.66
N LEU A 9 0.25 2.16 -5.49
CA LEU A 9 0.03 3.54 -5.05
C LEU A 9 -1.39 3.76 -4.52
N LEU A 10 -2.39 3.16 -5.16
CA LEU A 10 -3.78 3.17 -4.67
C LEU A 10 -3.90 2.56 -3.27
N LEU A 11 -3.21 1.44 -3.00
CA LEU A 11 -3.17 0.80 -1.67
C LEU A 11 -2.56 1.73 -0.60
N ILE A 12 -1.49 2.46 -0.94
CA ILE A 12 -0.86 3.42 -0.03
C ILE A 12 -1.81 4.58 0.28
N ILE A 13 -2.48 5.13 -0.74
CA ILE A 13 -3.47 6.21 -0.58
C ILE A 13 -4.63 5.77 0.30
N LEU A 14 -5.17 4.56 0.07
CA LEU A 14 -6.23 3.97 0.89
C LEU A 14 -5.79 3.78 2.35
N GLY A 15 -4.57 3.32 2.59
CA GLY A 15 -4.00 3.18 3.94
C GLY A 15 -3.90 4.53 4.66
N GLY A 16 -3.42 5.57 3.98
CA GLY A 16 -3.34 6.93 4.52
C GLY A 16 -4.72 7.53 4.85
N ILE A 17 -5.71 7.30 3.98
CA ILE A 17 -7.10 7.72 4.23
C ILE A 17 -7.67 6.97 5.45
N LEU A 18 -7.36 5.69 5.62
CA LEU A 18 -7.80 4.94 6.81
C LEU A 18 -7.22 5.52 8.11
N ILE A 19 -5.95 5.93 8.12
CA ILE A 19 -5.35 6.55 9.32
C ILE A 19 -5.96 7.91 9.60
N GLY A 20 -6.14 8.75 8.57
CA GLY A 20 -6.63 10.13 8.73
C GLY A 20 -8.14 10.26 8.95
N PHE A 21 -8.94 9.38 8.35
CA PHE A 21 -10.41 9.46 8.33
C PHE A 21 -11.11 8.23 8.93
N GLY A 22 -10.41 7.12 9.14
CA GLY A 22 -11.02 5.87 9.63
C GLY A 22 -11.57 5.96 11.05
N GLY A 23 -11.03 6.85 11.89
CA GLY A 23 -11.55 7.13 13.23
C GLY A 23 -12.98 7.68 13.26
N LYS A 24 -13.50 8.16 12.11
CA LYS A 24 -14.89 8.60 11.96
C LYS A 24 -15.87 7.46 11.66
N PHE A 25 -15.38 6.31 11.19
CA PHE A 25 -16.17 5.16 10.76
C PHE A 25 -15.96 3.91 11.64
N MET A 26 -14.82 3.81 12.32
CA MET A 26 -14.46 2.71 13.24
C MET A 26 -13.75 3.23 14.47
N ARG A 27 -13.61 2.37 15.48
CA ARG A 27 -12.79 2.67 16.66
C ARG A 27 -11.38 3.05 16.22
N ASN A 28 -10.86 4.11 16.83
CA ASN A 28 -9.63 4.77 16.37
C ASN A 28 -8.43 3.81 16.40
N GLU A 29 -8.37 2.88 17.36
CA GLU A 29 -7.31 1.87 17.42
C GLU A 29 -7.33 0.93 16.21
N TYR A 30 -8.51 0.48 15.78
CA TYR A 30 -8.64 -0.40 14.60
C TYR A 30 -8.33 0.33 13.31
N ALA A 31 -8.75 1.59 13.17
CA ALA A 31 -8.44 2.42 12.01
C ALA A 31 -6.93 2.63 11.83
N MET A 32 -6.21 2.91 12.93
CA MET A 32 -4.75 3.03 12.91
C MET A 32 -4.06 1.71 12.54
N ILE A 33 -4.43 0.59 13.19
CA ILE A 33 -3.80 -0.71 12.91
C ILE A 33 -4.03 -1.12 11.45
N LEU A 34 -5.27 -1.03 10.96
CA LEU A 34 -5.61 -1.37 9.58
C LEU A 34 -4.89 -0.47 8.59
N GLY A 35 -4.84 0.84 8.86
CA GLY A 35 -4.14 1.79 8.01
C GLY A 35 -2.63 1.55 7.93
N ILE A 36 -1.99 1.24 9.07
CA ILE A 36 -0.56 0.92 9.12
C ILE A 36 -0.26 -0.38 8.36
N VAL A 37 -1.07 -1.42 8.56
CA VAL A 37 -0.90 -2.71 7.84
C VAL A 37 -1.07 -2.51 6.34
N LEU A 38 -2.07 -1.72 5.90
CA LEU A 38 -2.29 -1.42 4.49
C LEU A 38 -1.14 -0.62 3.88
N LEU A 39 -0.62 0.38 4.60
CA LEU A 39 0.53 1.17 4.19
C LEU A 39 1.78 0.31 4.06
N MET A 40 2.08 -0.49 5.08
CA MET A 40 3.26 -1.36 5.10
C MET A 40 3.19 -2.39 3.95
N PHE A 41 2.01 -2.95 3.68
CA PHE A 41 1.79 -3.83 2.54
C PHE A 41 1.95 -3.12 1.19
N GLY A 42 1.37 -1.92 1.04
CA GLY A 42 1.48 -1.11 -0.17
C GLY A 42 2.92 -0.71 -0.48
N ILE A 43 3.68 -0.29 0.52
CA ILE A 43 5.11 0.04 0.41
C ILE A 43 5.90 -1.21 0.06
N TYR A 44 5.72 -2.32 0.80
CA TYR A 44 6.43 -3.57 0.54
C TYR A 44 6.23 -4.05 -0.89
N LYS A 45 4.99 -4.04 -1.37
CA LYS A 45 4.64 -4.40 -2.74
C LYS A 45 5.21 -3.45 -3.78
N THR A 46 5.25 -2.15 -3.49
CA THR A 46 5.85 -1.15 -4.38
C THR A 46 7.35 -1.40 -4.49
N SER A 47 8.05 -1.59 -3.38
CA SER A 47 9.50 -1.87 -3.36
C SER A 47 9.83 -3.19 -4.05
N THR A 48 9.10 -4.28 -3.77
CA THR A 48 9.32 -5.57 -4.46
C THR A 48 8.93 -5.52 -5.94
N SER A 49 7.92 -4.75 -6.32
CA SER A 49 7.56 -4.56 -7.73
C SER A 49 8.59 -3.72 -8.48
N TRP A 50 9.26 -2.79 -7.80
CA TRP A 50 10.35 -1.99 -8.36
C TRP A 50 11.59 -2.85 -8.58
N SER A 51 12.01 -3.60 -7.54
CA SER A 51 13.11 -4.58 -7.62
C SER A 51 12.88 -5.62 -8.72
N LYS A 52 11.67 -6.17 -8.85
CA LYS A 52 11.35 -7.15 -9.90
C LYS A 52 11.25 -6.56 -11.32
N GLY A 53 11.18 -5.23 -11.42
CA GLY A 53 11.24 -4.49 -12.68
C GLY A 53 12.67 -4.23 -13.16
N GLU A 54 13.63 -4.19 -12.24
CA GLU A 54 15.07 -4.10 -12.53
C GLU A 54 15.63 -5.43 -13.05
N ASP A 55 15.22 -6.57 -12.47
CA ASP A 55 15.59 -7.92 -12.96
C ASP A 55 15.19 -8.20 -14.42
N LYS A 56 14.25 -7.43 -14.99
CA LYS A 56 13.78 -7.59 -16.38
C LYS A 56 14.40 -6.61 -17.37
N LYS A 57 15.29 -5.74 -16.91
CA LYS A 57 16.03 -4.80 -17.78
C LYS A 57 17.46 -5.25 -18.08
N GLU A 58 17.92 -6.34 -17.46
CA GLU A 58 19.28 -6.87 -17.63
C GLU A 58 19.38 -8.17 -18.46
N GLU A 59 18.30 -8.61 -19.12
CA GLU A 59 18.36 -9.66 -20.18
C GLU A 59 18.04 -9.08 -21.56
#